data_AF-A0A814NY57-F1
#
_entry.id   AF-A0A814NY57-F1
#
_cell.length_a   1.000
_cell.length_b   1.000
_cell.length_c   1.000
_cell.angle_alpha   90.00
_cell.angle_beta   90.00
_cell.angle_gamma   90.00
#
_symmetry.space_group_name_H-M   'P 1'
#
loop_
_entity.id
_entity.type
_entity.pdbx_description
1 polymer ?
#
loop_
_entity_poly.entity_id
_entity_poly.type
_entity_poly.pdbx_seq_one_letter_code
_entity_poly.pdbx_strand_id
1 'polypeptide(L)'
;MDQLYDRDGKIGGPGHVVEIDESKVGKRKYNVGRIIEGSWILGMIDLGTNENPNAEGEFILEICPGNSRDGETLLALINKHVAKGSTIITDCWKSYNGLENDGFEHLRVNHNYNFVDPILTLTLKQLNQI
;
A
#
# COMPACT_ATOMS: atom_id res chain seq x y z
N MET A 1 -22.09 -16.10 -4.54
CA MET A 1 -21.78 -15.04 -5.52
C MET A 1 -20.30 -14.72 -5.34
N ASP A 2 -19.39 -15.68 -5.62
CA ASP A 2 -18.12 -15.76 -4.87
C ASP A 2 -16.96 -16.47 -5.61
N GLN A 3 -16.51 -16.04 -6.80
CA GLN A 3 -15.27 -16.62 -7.40
C GLN A 3 -14.42 -15.67 -8.26
N LEU A 4 -14.66 -14.35 -8.29
CA LEU A 4 -13.96 -13.48 -9.26
C LEU A 4 -12.69 -12.76 -8.77
N TYR A 5 -12.26 -12.93 -7.51
CA TYR A 5 -11.15 -12.14 -6.94
C TYR A 5 -10.15 -12.94 -6.10
N ASP A 6 -10.14 -14.27 -6.18
CA ASP A 6 -9.05 -15.04 -5.58
C ASP A 6 -7.90 -15.08 -6.60
N ARG A 7 -7.08 -14.02 -6.61
CA ARG A 7 -5.81 -14.01 -7.33
C ARG A 7 -4.82 -14.84 -6.54
N ASP A 8 -4.50 -16.03 -7.04
CA ASP A 8 -3.35 -16.82 -6.61
C ASP A 8 -2.05 -16.18 -7.11
N GLY A 9 -1.68 -15.03 -6.54
CA GLY A 9 -0.48 -14.32 -6.97
C GLY A 9 -0.12 -13.16 -6.07
N LYS A 10 1.18 -13.02 -5.81
CA LYS A 10 1.76 -11.82 -5.21
C LYS A 10 2.08 -10.81 -6.33
N ILE A 11 1.89 -9.53 -6.05
CA ILE A 11 2.34 -8.43 -6.92
C ILE A 11 3.80 -8.06 -6.60
N GLY A 12 4.45 -7.36 -7.53
CA GLY A 12 5.84 -6.92 -7.40
C GLY A 12 6.85 -8.05 -7.58
N GLY A 13 8.01 -7.90 -6.93
CA GLY A 13 9.16 -8.78 -7.02
C GLY A 13 10.47 -8.00 -7.12
N PRO A 14 11.61 -8.69 -7.27
CA PRO A 14 12.90 -8.04 -7.46
C PRO A 14 12.86 -7.00 -8.60
N GLY A 15 13.21 -5.76 -8.28
CA GLY A 15 13.22 -4.65 -9.24
C GLY A 15 11.88 -3.93 -9.45
N HIS A 16 10.79 -4.43 -8.86
CA HIS A 16 9.49 -3.77 -8.87
C HIS A 16 9.31 -2.82 -7.70
N VAL A 17 8.50 -1.78 -7.95
CA VAL A 17 8.09 -0.80 -6.94
C VAL A 17 6.61 -0.97 -6.66
N VAL A 18 6.26 -1.18 -5.38
CA VAL A 18 4.88 -1.32 -4.92
C VAL A 18 4.54 -0.17 -3.97
N GLU A 19 3.53 0.63 -4.33
CA GLU A 19 2.98 1.66 -3.44
C GLU A 19 1.85 1.07 -2.60
N ILE A 20 1.83 1.42 -1.31
CA ILE A 20 0.88 0.89 -0.34
C ILE A 20 0.29 2.03 0.47
N ASP A 21 -1.05 2.08 0.56
CA ASP A 21 -1.79 3.09 1.32
C ASP A 21 -3.03 2.49 2.01
N GLU A 22 -3.44 3.11 3.11
CA GLU A 22 -4.59 2.68 3.89
C GLU A 22 -5.77 3.64 3.77
N SER A 23 -6.91 3.09 3.36
CA SER A 23 -8.16 3.84 3.21
C SER A 23 -9.24 3.33 4.16
N LYS A 24 -9.95 4.26 4.82
CA LYS A 24 -11.17 3.93 5.56
C LYS A 24 -12.40 4.24 4.71
N VAL A 25 -13.11 3.19 4.28
CA VAL A 25 -14.30 3.33 3.44
C VAL A 25 -15.55 3.16 4.28
N GLY A 26 -16.31 4.23 4.42
CA GLY A 26 -17.62 4.22 5.08
C GLY A 26 -18.41 5.46 4.69
N LYS A 27 -19.72 5.32 4.50
CA LYS A 27 -20.58 6.44 4.11
C LYS A 27 -21.92 6.40 4.81
N ARG A 28 -22.35 7.55 5.31
CA ARG A 28 -23.74 7.77 5.75
C ARG A 28 -24.62 7.96 4.53
N LYS A 29 -25.80 7.32 4.52
CA LYS A 29 -26.82 7.60 3.50
C LYS A 29 -27.21 9.09 3.58
N TYR A 30 -26.96 9.85 2.51
CA TYR A 30 -27.20 11.30 2.42
C TYR A 30 -26.52 12.18 3.49
N ASN A 31 -25.47 11.71 4.16
CA ASN A 31 -24.87 12.37 5.34
C ASN A 31 -25.80 12.54 6.56
N VAL A 32 -27.08 12.14 6.47
CA VAL A 32 -28.10 12.27 7.52
C VAL A 32 -28.57 10.94 8.10
N GLY A 33 -28.29 9.82 7.43
CA GLY A 33 -28.68 8.48 7.89
C GLY A 33 -27.81 7.90 9.01
N ARG A 34 -28.14 6.67 9.43
CA ARG A 34 -27.42 5.89 10.45
C ARG A 34 -25.90 5.90 10.20
N ILE A 35 -25.13 6.07 11.28
CA ILE A 35 -23.68 5.90 11.26
C ILE A 35 -23.39 4.42 11.07
N ILE A 36 -22.81 4.09 9.91
CA ILE A 36 -22.24 2.77 9.64
C ILE A 36 -20.75 2.89 9.94
N GLU A 37 -20.23 1.95 10.71
CA GLU A 37 -18.79 1.84 10.91
C GLU A 37 -18.13 1.50 9.58
N GLY A 38 -17.20 2.34 9.13
CA GLY A 38 -16.45 2.11 7.90
C GLY A 38 -15.41 1.01 8.06
N SER A 39 -15.08 0.36 6.94
CA SER A 39 -14.06 -0.67 6.87
C SER A 39 -12.71 -0.08 6.50
N TRP A 40 -11.65 -0.49 7.19
CA TRP A 40 -10.29 -0.29 6.77
C TRP A 40 -9.95 -1.22 5.60
N ILE A 41 -9.28 -0.67 4.61
CA ILE A 41 -8.82 -1.35 3.40
C ILE A 41 -7.36 -0.97 3.22
N LEU A 42 -6.53 -1.97 2.95
CA LEU A 42 -5.15 -1.80 2.51
C LEU A 42 -5.12 -1.89 0.98
N GLY A 43 -4.71 -0.81 0.33
CA GLY A 43 -4.49 -0.76 -1.11
C GLY A 43 -3.01 -0.95 -1.43
N MET A 44 -2.72 -1.74 -2.46
CA MET A 44 -1.37 -2.00 -2.95
C MET A 44 -1.38 -1.94 -4.47
N ILE A 45 -0.44 -1.22 -5.08
CA ILE A 45 -0.33 -1.11 -6.54
C ILE A 45 1.13 -1.31 -6.96
N ASP A 46 1.34 -2.22 -7.91
CA ASP A 46 2.62 -2.43 -8.59
C ASP A 46 2.75 -1.38 -9.69
N LEU A 47 3.76 -0.52 -9.56
CA LEU A 47 4.09 0.54 -10.50
C LEU A 47 5.01 0.04 -11.63
N GLY A 48 5.35 -1.26 -11.63
CA GLY A 48 6.27 -1.87 -12.56
C GLY A 48 7.72 -1.75 -12.10
N THR A 49 8.63 -1.92 -13.06
CA THR A 49 10.07 -1.90 -12.83
C THR A 49 10.71 -0.60 -13.27
N ASN A 50 11.96 -0.37 -12.87
CA ASN A 50 12.73 0.79 -13.33
C ASN A 50 12.88 0.83 -14.86
N GLU A 51 12.94 -0.32 -15.53
CA GLU A 51 12.98 -0.39 -17.00
C GLU A 51 11.62 -0.20 -17.68
N ASN A 52 10.51 -0.42 -16.97
CA ASN A 52 9.15 -0.19 -17.47
C ASN A 52 8.20 0.33 -16.37
N PRO A 53 8.33 1.60 -15.96
CA PRO A 53 7.61 2.19 -14.83
C PRO A 53 6.13 2.48 -15.13
N ASN A 54 5.62 2.05 -16.29
CA ASN A 54 4.23 2.19 -16.71
C ASN A 54 3.71 0.92 -17.39
N ALA A 55 4.29 -0.24 -17.07
CA ALA A 55 3.62 -1.51 -17.39
C ALA A 55 2.20 -1.47 -16.79
N GLU A 56 1.23 -2.15 -17.41
CA GLU A 56 -0.14 -2.23 -16.88
C GLU A 56 -0.08 -2.74 -15.42
N GLY A 57 -0.18 -1.80 -14.46
CA GLY A 57 0.08 -2.04 -13.05
C GLY A 57 -1.00 -2.92 -12.43
N GLU A 58 -0.57 -3.91 -11.66
CA GLU A 58 -1.48 -4.77 -10.92
C GLU A 58 -1.79 -4.14 -9.56
N PHE A 59 -3.04 -4.22 -9.10
CA PHE A 59 -3.41 -3.69 -7.80
C PHE A 59 -4.22 -4.71 -7.00
N ILE A 60 -4.09 -4.62 -5.68
CA ILE A 60 -4.81 -5.42 -4.69
C ILE A 60 -5.46 -4.46 -3.69
N LEU A 61 -6.74 -4.69 -3.40
CA LEU A 61 -7.46 -4.06 -2.29
C LEU A 61 -7.90 -5.16 -1.33
N GLU A 62 -7.39 -5.13 -0.11
CA GLU A 62 -7.73 -6.13 0.91
C GLU A 62 -8.39 -5.45 2.11
N ILE A 63 -9.53 -5.96 2.56
CA ILE A 63 -10.20 -5.47 3.76
C ILE A 63 -9.40 -5.93 4.98
N CYS A 64 -9.05 -5.00 5.87
CA CYS A 64 -8.30 -5.36 7.06
C CYS A 64 -9.12 -6.27 8.00
N PRO A 65 -8.59 -7.45 8.38
CA PRO A 65 -9.23 -8.34 9.34
C PRO A 65 -9.61 -7.61 10.64
N GLY A 66 -10.80 -7.92 11.15
CA GLY A 66 -11.31 -7.31 12.40
C GLY A 66 -11.47 -5.79 12.33
N ASN A 67 -11.44 -5.17 11.14
CA ASN A 67 -11.42 -3.72 10.97
C ASN A 67 -10.24 -3.04 11.69
N SER A 68 -9.08 -3.71 11.79
CA SER A 68 -7.89 -3.18 12.46
C SER A 68 -6.83 -2.70 11.47
N ARG A 69 -6.26 -1.52 11.71
CA ARG A 69 -5.12 -0.96 10.96
C ARG A 69 -3.84 -0.97 11.79
N ASP A 70 -3.66 -1.97 12.65
CA ASP A 70 -2.43 -2.12 13.43
C ASP A 70 -1.28 -2.66 12.56
N GLY A 71 -0.05 -2.48 13.03
CA GLY A 71 1.14 -2.88 12.27
C GLY A 71 1.21 -4.39 12.01
N GLU A 72 0.75 -5.23 12.92
CA GLU A 72 0.74 -6.68 12.72
C GLU A 72 -0.18 -7.06 11.56
N THR A 73 -1.40 -6.50 11.54
CA THR A 73 -2.38 -6.70 10.48
C THR A 73 -1.82 -6.22 9.14
N LEU A 74 -1.26 -5.02 9.10
CA LEU A 74 -0.71 -4.46 7.87
C LEU A 74 0.47 -5.28 7.33
N LEU A 75 1.45 -5.59 8.18
CA LEU A 75 2.61 -6.38 7.77
C LEU A 75 2.19 -7.78 7.30
N ALA A 76 1.22 -8.42 7.97
CA ALA A 76 0.70 -9.71 7.54
C ALA A 76 0.06 -9.66 6.14
N LEU A 77 -0.74 -8.61 5.87
CA LEU A 77 -1.34 -8.42 4.55
C LEU A 77 -0.30 -8.13 3.46
N ILE A 78 0.71 -7.31 3.75
CA ILE A 78 1.81 -7.04 2.82
C ILE A 78 2.59 -8.33 2.54
N ASN A 79 2.90 -9.12 3.56
CA ASN A 79 3.55 -10.41 3.41
C ASN A 79 2.73 -11.42 2.59
N LYS A 80 1.41 -11.36 2.68
CA LYS A 80 0.49 -12.19 1.90
C LYS A 80 0.50 -11.81 0.42
N HIS A 81 0.49 -10.51 0.12
CA HIS A 81 0.20 -10.01 -1.24
C HIS A 81 1.39 -9.47 -2.01
N VAL A 82 2.52 -9.16 -1.36
CA VAL A 82 3.71 -8.59 -2.02
C VAL A 82 4.85 -9.61 -2.05
N ALA A 83 5.49 -9.73 -3.22
CA ALA A 83 6.65 -10.60 -3.41
C ALA A 83 7.89 -10.00 -2.72
N LYS A 84 8.71 -10.87 -2.12
CA LYS A 84 9.96 -10.46 -1.47
C LYS A 84 10.93 -9.85 -2.47
N GLY A 85 11.79 -8.95 -2.01
CA GLY A 85 12.71 -8.21 -2.87
C GLY A 85 12.06 -7.06 -3.65
N SER A 86 10.77 -6.79 -3.44
CA SER A 86 10.14 -5.55 -3.92
C SER A 86 10.64 -4.34 -3.13
N THR A 87 10.67 -3.19 -3.79
CA THR A 87 10.76 -1.90 -3.14
C THR A 87 9.35 -1.44 -2.78
N ILE A 88 9.06 -1.28 -1.49
CA ILE A 88 7.77 -0.82 -0.99
C ILE A 88 7.85 0.67 -0.66
N ILE A 89 6.84 1.42 -1.09
CA ILE A 89 6.65 2.83 -0.75
C ILE A 89 5.41 2.96 0.15
N THR A 90 5.58 3.52 1.34
CA THR A 90 4.47 3.86 2.26
C THR A 90 4.65 5.27 2.82
N ASP A 91 3.67 5.75 3.58
CA ASP A 91 3.86 6.89 4.47
C ASP A 91 4.90 6.59 5.59
N CYS A 92 5.27 7.61 6.36
CA CYS A 92 6.21 7.49 7.49
C CYS A 92 5.59 6.86 8.77
N TRP A 93 4.57 6.01 8.67
CA TRP A 93 3.92 5.47 9.86
C TRP A 93 4.71 4.31 10.50
N LYS A 94 4.79 4.31 11.84
CA LYS A 94 5.59 3.36 12.63
C LYS A 94 5.22 1.89 12.42
N SER A 95 4.00 1.64 11.96
CA SER A 95 3.47 0.32 11.66
C SER A 95 4.30 -0.41 10.60
N TYR A 96 5.01 0.32 9.75
CA TYR A 96 5.82 -0.20 8.65
C TYR A 96 7.27 -0.52 9.01
N ASN A 97 7.71 -0.29 10.25
CA ASN A 97 9.09 -0.55 10.67
C ASN A 97 9.54 -2.03 10.53
N GLY A 98 8.62 -2.97 10.33
CA GLY A 98 8.93 -4.38 10.13
C GLY A 98 9.34 -4.77 8.70
N LEU A 99 9.10 -3.90 7.70
CA LEU A 99 9.20 -4.28 6.29
C LEU A 99 10.63 -4.68 5.86
N GLU A 100 11.64 -4.01 6.38
CA GLU A 100 13.04 -4.31 6.05
C GLU A 100 13.46 -5.69 6.59
N ASN A 101 13.01 -6.02 7.80
CA ASN A 101 13.23 -7.35 8.41
C ASN A 101 12.50 -8.46 7.64
N ASP A 102 11.40 -8.11 6.99
CA ASP A 102 10.64 -9.01 6.16
C ASP A 102 11.24 -9.18 4.75
N GLY A 103 12.37 -8.53 4.41
CA GLY A 103 13.02 -8.70 3.10
C GLY A 103 12.39 -7.86 2.00
N PHE A 104 11.86 -6.70 2.36
CA PHE A 104 11.48 -5.63 1.44
C PHE A 104 12.48 -4.49 1.55
N GLU A 105 12.76 -3.80 0.44
CA GLU A 105 13.38 -2.47 0.52
C GLU A 105 12.27 -1.47 0.85
N HIS A 106 12.45 -0.63 1.88
CA HIS A 106 11.40 0.28 2.32
C HIS A 106 11.77 1.75 2.05
N LEU A 107 10.96 2.40 1.24
CA LEU A 107 11.00 3.85 1.02
C LEU A 107 9.79 4.50 1.68
N ARG A 108 9.99 5.71 2.19
CA ARG A 108 8.97 6.43 2.95
C ARG A 108 8.66 7.78 2.31
N VAL A 109 7.38 8.11 2.22
CA VAL A 109 6.89 9.41 1.76
C VAL A 109 6.55 10.28 2.97
N ASN A 110 7.15 11.47 3.01
CA ASN A 110 6.87 12.46 4.04
C ASN A 110 5.93 13.56 3.51
N HIS A 111 4.67 13.52 3.93
CA HIS A 111 3.62 14.44 3.47
C HIS A 111 3.76 15.90 3.97
N ASN A 112 4.81 16.26 4.71
CA ASN A 112 5.01 17.64 5.16
C ASN A 112 5.49 18.61 4.06
N TYR A 113 5.87 18.10 2.88
CA TYR A 113 6.36 18.92 1.77
C TYR A 113 5.41 18.82 0.57
N ASN A 114 4.79 19.94 0.21
CA ASN A 114 3.98 20.03 -1.02
C ASN A 114 4.88 20.12 -2.26
N PHE A 115 4.30 19.68 -3.39
CA PHE A 115 4.59 19.98 -4.79
C PHE A 115 5.17 18.84 -5.67
N VAL A 116 4.51 18.71 -6.83
CA VAL A 116 4.44 17.58 -7.77
C VAL A 116 5.67 17.51 -8.67
N ASP A 117 6.25 16.31 -8.81
CA ASP A 117 7.20 15.98 -9.89
C ASP A 117 6.47 15.17 -10.99
N PRO A 118 6.40 15.66 -12.24
CA PRO A 118 5.62 15.03 -13.32
C PRO A 118 6.25 13.76 -13.91
N ILE A 119 7.48 13.39 -13.53
CA ILE A 119 8.18 12.23 -14.11
C ILE A 119 7.94 10.95 -13.28
N LEU A 120 7.62 11.08 -11.99
CA LEU A 120 7.52 9.94 -11.06
C LEU A 120 6.17 9.78 -10.36
N THR A 121 5.30 10.80 -10.34
CA THR A 121 4.07 10.86 -9.51
C THR A 121 4.25 10.29 -8.09
N LEU A 122 5.47 10.35 -7.56
CA LEU A 122 5.88 9.88 -6.24
C LEU A 122 6.91 10.88 -5.75
N THR A 123 6.63 11.50 -4.62
CA THR A 123 7.48 12.56 -4.07
C THR A 123 8.69 11.94 -3.37
N LEU A 124 9.80 11.76 -4.10
CA LEU A 124 11.11 11.51 -3.52
C LEU A 124 11.76 12.85 -3.14
N LYS A 125 11.66 13.26 -1.87
CA LYS A 125 12.70 14.11 -1.27
C LYS A 125 13.10 13.65 0.13
N GLN A 126 14.37 13.23 0.16
CA GLN A 126 15.25 12.95 1.27
C GLN A 126 15.09 11.58 1.94
N LEU A 127 15.78 10.61 1.34
CA LEU A 127 16.71 9.73 2.05
C LEU A 127 17.34 10.48 3.23
N ASN A 128 16.74 10.39 4.40
CA ASN A 128 17.40 10.67 5.65
C ASN A 128 16.84 9.70 6.68
N GLN A 129 17.77 8.88 7.15
CA GLN A 129 17.71 8.05 8.34
C GLN A 129 16.77 8.65 9.40
N ILE A 130 15.73 7.89 9.75
CA ILE A 130 15.11 7.94 11.07
C ILE A 130 15.22 6.54 11.64
#